data_AF-A0A838U8Q4-F1
#
_entry.id   AF-A0A838U8Q4-F1
#
_cell.length_a   1.000
_cell.length_b   1.000
_cell.length_c   1.000
_cell.angle_alpha   90.00
_cell.angle_beta   90.00
_cell.angle_gamma   90.00
#
_symmetry.space_group_name_H-M   'P 1'
#
loop_
_entity.id
_entity.type
_entity.pdbx_description
1 polymer ?
#
loop_
_entity_poly.entity_id
_entity_poly.type
_entity_poly.pdbx_seq_one_letter_code
_entity_poly.pdbx_strand_id
1 'polypeptide(L)'
;MSNPIAVLLSFLIFTVIAAGCGGSTPTTPAASTLAPDRSDYPFEIAEPEVYTAKVFVMVGNEVTGHFLARSGDRSRTDINVGTPNHTSRLVAANEIVVSYGAKTYYEIPRGDGETANLSESSAEIRGLFASPERARFEKVGDEDGLTKYRVTPAQDDRSEIYIYVDAGQKMIMRQEFFTGGDAARTLTYSAEMRELSREAPDELFAIPNGFRKVNAP
;
A
#
# COMPACT_ATOMS: atom_id res chain seq x y z
N MET A 1 -1.81 18.44 -64.60
CA MET A 1 -0.89 18.09 -65.70
C MET A 1 -0.43 16.65 -65.49
N SER A 2 -0.89 15.78 -66.39
CA SER A 2 -0.28 14.57 -66.96
C SER A 2 0.66 13.67 -66.11
N ASN A 3 0.11 12.50 -65.71
CA ASN A 3 0.57 11.10 -65.95
C ASN A 3 1.79 10.86 -66.89
N PRO A 4 2.33 9.61 -67.02
CA PRO A 4 2.28 8.41 -66.16
C PRO A 4 3.63 7.62 -66.10
N ILE A 5 3.76 6.65 -65.17
CA ILE A 5 4.71 5.53 -65.32
C ILE A 5 3.91 4.24 -65.54
N ALA A 6 3.99 3.77 -66.78
CA ALA A 6 3.51 2.51 -67.31
C ALA A 6 4.54 1.41 -66.97
N VAL A 7 4.13 0.27 -66.41
CA VAL A 7 3.84 -1.00 -67.12
C VAL A 7 4.91 -2.07 -66.84
N LEU A 8 4.41 -3.20 -66.32
CA LEU A 8 4.78 -4.62 -66.49
C LEU A 8 6.25 -4.98 -66.85
N LEU A 9 6.77 -6.05 -66.24
CA LEU A 9 6.64 -7.42 -66.80
C LEU A 9 7.29 -8.47 -65.88
N SER A 10 6.55 -9.55 -65.66
CA SER A 10 6.97 -10.82 -65.08
C SER A 10 8.13 -11.47 -65.85
N PHE A 11 9.09 -12.12 -65.18
CA PHE A 11 9.68 -13.37 -65.68
C PHE A 11 10.38 -14.19 -64.57
N LEU A 12 9.67 -15.23 -64.16
CA LEU A 12 10.05 -16.55 -63.67
C LEU A 12 11.49 -17.02 -64.00
N ILE A 13 12.36 -17.23 -62.99
CA ILE A 13 13.53 -18.13 -63.08
C ILE A 13 13.78 -18.85 -61.74
N PHE A 14 13.59 -20.18 -61.78
CA PHE A 14 14.24 -21.26 -61.05
C PHE A 14 14.44 -21.20 -59.52
N THR A 15 13.65 -22.04 -58.85
CA THR A 15 13.96 -22.69 -57.57
C THR A 15 14.94 -23.87 -57.76
N VAL A 16 15.49 -24.36 -56.65
CA VAL A 16 16.47 -25.46 -56.44
C VAL A 16 17.89 -24.88 -56.32
N ILE A 17 18.58 -24.93 -55.17
CA ILE A 17 19.15 -26.11 -54.51
C ILE A 17 19.21 -25.93 -52.97
N ALA A 18 19.11 -27.07 -52.30
CA ALA A 18 19.11 -27.32 -50.87
C ALA A 18 20.46 -27.10 -50.14
N ALA A 19 20.32 -27.13 -48.81
CA ALA A 19 21.28 -27.61 -47.81
C ALA A 19 22.46 -26.70 -47.44
N GLY A 20 22.31 -26.05 -46.28
CA GLY A 20 23.40 -25.59 -45.43
C GLY A 20 22.93 -25.53 -43.98
N CYS A 21 23.05 -26.65 -43.26
CA CYS A 21 22.97 -26.67 -41.80
C CYS A 21 24.18 -25.89 -41.25
N GLY A 22 23.94 -24.67 -40.76
CA GLY A 22 24.89 -23.89 -39.98
C GLY A 22 24.19 -23.46 -38.70
N GLY A 23 24.27 -24.30 -37.67
CA GLY A 23 23.74 -24.00 -36.35
C GLY A 23 24.54 -22.87 -35.71
N SER A 24 24.01 -21.66 -35.80
CA SER A 24 24.37 -20.56 -34.90
C SER A 24 23.20 -20.36 -33.94
N THR A 25 23.23 -21.11 -32.84
CA THR A 25 22.47 -20.75 -31.63
C THR A 25 22.89 -19.32 -31.26
N PRO A 26 21.97 -18.35 -31.18
CA PRO A 26 22.27 -17.11 -30.50
C PRO A 26 22.53 -17.48 -29.05
N THR A 27 23.76 -17.25 -28.57
CA THR A 27 24.04 -17.19 -27.15
C THR A 27 23.21 -16.06 -26.59
N THR A 28 22.00 -16.37 -26.11
CA THR A 28 21.23 -15.49 -25.24
C THR A 28 22.16 -15.15 -24.08
N PRO A 29 22.50 -13.87 -23.84
CA PRO A 29 23.25 -13.51 -22.65
C PRO A 29 22.45 -14.05 -21.47
N ALA A 30 23.12 -14.86 -20.64
CA ALA A 30 22.55 -15.37 -19.41
C ALA A 30 21.90 -14.20 -18.69
N ALA A 31 20.58 -14.27 -18.51
CA ALA A 31 19.87 -13.35 -17.64
C ALA A 31 20.59 -13.43 -16.30
N SER A 32 21.24 -12.35 -15.91
CA SER A 32 21.84 -12.23 -14.59
C SER A 32 20.68 -12.31 -13.61
N THR A 33 20.40 -13.51 -13.10
CA THR A 33 19.54 -13.72 -11.95
C THR A 33 20.31 -13.22 -10.74
N LEU A 34 20.42 -11.89 -10.62
CA LEU A 34 20.54 -11.29 -9.31
C LEU A 34 19.29 -11.75 -8.57
N ALA A 35 19.49 -12.66 -7.61
CA ALA A 35 18.48 -12.97 -6.62
C ALA A 35 17.98 -11.63 -6.06
N PRO A 36 16.66 -11.43 -5.91
CA PRO A 36 16.15 -10.17 -5.39
C PRO A 36 16.78 -9.91 -4.02
N ASP A 37 17.51 -8.81 -3.91
CA ASP A 37 18.04 -8.32 -2.64
C ASP A 37 16.83 -8.09 -1.72
N ARG A 38 16.71 -8.92 -0.68
CA ARG A 38 15.60 -8.85 0.27
C ARG A 38 15.83 -7.57 1.06
N SER A 39 14.83 -6.69 1.16
CA SER A 39 14.94 -5.54 2.05
C SER A 39 14.88 -6.04 3.50
N ASP A 40 16.05 -6.23 4.09
CA ASP A 40 16.14 -6.44 5.53
C ASP A 40 16.04 -5.05 6.20
N TYR A 41 14.90 -4.78 6.82
CA TYR A 41 14.73 -3.58 7.63
C TYR A 41 15.87 -3.48 8.66
N PRO A 42 16.55 -2.33 8.82
CA PRO A 42 17.61 -2.20 9.82
C PRO A 42 17.07 -2.04 11.25
N PHE A 43 15.78 -2.31 11.45
CA PHE A 43 15.07 -2.22 12.71
C PHE A 43 14.00 -3.32 12.76
N GLU A 44 13.64 -3.75 13.96
CA GLU A 44 12.60 -4.74 14.18
C GLU A 44 11.23 -4.05 14.17
N ILE A 45 10.31 -4.53 13.33
CA ILE A 45 8.89 -4.15 13.38
C ILE A 45 8.11 -5.35 13.86
N ALA A 46 7.29 -5.15 14.89
CA ALA A 46 6.39 -6.18 15.39
C ALA A 46 5.05 -5.52 15.73
N GLU A 47 4.09 -5.60 14.81
CA GLU A 47 2.72 -5.16 15.09
C GLU A 47 2.19 -5.93 16.32
N PRO A 48 1.68 -5.25 17.36
CA PRO A 48 1.19 -5.91 18.56
C PRO A 48 -0.03 -6.78 18.25
N GLU A 49 -0.16 -7.93 18.92
CA GLU A 49 -1.37 -8.75 18.80
C GLU A 49 -2.61 -8.07 19.39
N VAL A 50 -2.40 -7.17 20.37
CA VAL A 50 -3.45 -6.41 21.03
C VAL A 50 -3.03 -4.94 21.10
N TYR A 51 -3.81 -4.06 20.47
CA TYR A 51 -3.60 -2.62 20.58
C TYR A 51 -4.81 -1.79 20.13
N THR A 52 -4.81 -0.52 20.52
CA THR A 52 -5.58 0.53 19.87
C THR A 52 -4.66 1.68 19.50
N ALA A 53 -4.98 2.41 18.43
CA ALA A 53 -4.28 3.63 18.06
C ALA A 53 -5.19 4.57 17.27
N LYS A 54 -4.83 5.86 17.25
CA LYS A 54 -5.37 6.82 16.30
C LYS A 54 -4.32 7.10 15.24
N VAL A 55 -4.73 7.17 13.98
CA VAL A 55 -3.86 7.55 12.87
C VAL A 55 -4.40 8.81 12.23
N PHE A 56 -3.56 9.82 12.11
CA PHE A 56 -3.88 11.08 11.45
C PHE A 56 -3.14 11.12 10.12
N VAL A 57 -3.90 11.19 9.03
CA VAL A 57 -3.38 11.30 7.68
C VAL A 57 -3.54 12.74 7.22
N MET A 58 -2.47 13.33 6.70
CA MET A 58 -2.46 14.68 6.14
C MET A 58 -2.17 14.61 4.63
N VAL A 59 -3.04 15.22 3.82
CA VAL A 59 -2.84 15.39 2.38
C VAL A 59 -3.06 16.86 2.05
N GLY A 60 -2.00 17.55 1.59
CA GLY A 60 -2.02 19.00 1.48
C GLY A 60 -2.31 19.66 2.84
N ASN A 61 -3.46 20.33 2.95
CA ASN A 61 -3.90 21.00 4.19
C ASN A 61 -5.06 20.26 4.89
N GLU A 62 -5.48 19.10 4.38
CA GLU A 62 -6.57 18.32 4.95
C GLU A 62 -6.01 17.26 5.88
N VAL A 63 -6.64 17.10 7.05
CA VAL A 63 -6.27 16.09 8.05
C VAL A 63 -7.47 15.19 8.29
N THR A 64 -7.28 13.89 8.07
CA THR A 64 -8.28 12.85 8.31
C THR A 64 -7.85 11.97 9.46
N GLY A 65 -8.76 11.76 10.42
CA GLY A 65 -8.54 10.91 11.58
C GLY A 65 -9.13 9.51 11.39
N HIS A 66 -8.33 8.52 11.75
CA HIS A 66 -8.69 7.11 11.74
C HIS A 66 -8.49 6.51 13.13
N PHE A 67 -9.27 5.49 13.46
CA PHE A 67 -9.09 4.69 14.66
C PHE A 67 -8.80 3.24 14.28
N LEU A 68 -7.81 2.64 14.93
CA LEU A 68 -7.41 1.26 14.76
C LEU A 68 -7.57 0.52 16.08
N ALA A 69 -8.09 -0.70 16.02
CA ALA A 69 -8.02 -1.64 17.13
C ALA A 69 -7.72 -3.04 16.62
N ARG A 70 -6.96 -3.80 17.41
CA ARG A 70 -6.64 -5.20 17.15
C ARG A 70 -6.69 -6.02 18.43
N SER A 71 -7.20 -7.23 18.32
CA SER A 71 -7.15 -8.24 19.37
C SER A 71 -7.10 -9.63 18.73
N GLY A 72 -5.89 -10.15 18.52
CA GLY A 72 -5.62 -11.39 17.81
C GLY A 72 -6.07 -11.33 16.34
N ASP A 73 -7.04 -12.17 15.98
CA ASP A 73 -7.65 -12.23 14.64
C ASP A 73 -8.78 -11.22 14.43
N ARG A 74 -9.15 -10.48 15.49
CA ARG A 74 -10.15 -9.42 15.42
C ARG A 74 -9.49 -8.08 15.14
N SER A 75 -10.08 -7.29 14.26
CA SER A 75 -9.63 -5.93 14.02
C SER A 75 -10.81 -4.99 13.80
N ARG A 76 -10.56 -3.70 14.05
CA ARG A 76 -11.46 -2.61 13.74
C ARG A 76 -10.69 -1.47 13.10
N THR A 77 -11.28 -0.89 12.06
CA THR A 77 -10.78 0.32 11.42
C THR A 77 -11.94 1.28 11.25
N ASP A 78 -11.82 2.46 11.86
CA ASP A 78 -12.80 3.53 11.67
C ASP A 78 -12.23 4.58 10.73
N ILE A 79 -13.05 5.01 9.79
CA ILE A 79 -12.76 6.08 8.85
C ILE A 79 -13.73 7.25 9.08
N ASN A 80 -13.25 8.47 8.85
CA ASN A 80 -14.02 9.71 9.01
C ASN A 80 -14.64 9.84 10.42
N VAL A 81 -13.87 9.47 11.45
CA VAL A 81 -14.32 9.48 12.86
C VAL A 81 -14.81 10.88 13.24
N GLY A 82 -15.99 10.96 13.87
CA GLY A 82 -16.59 12.22 14.29
C GLY A 82 -17.35 12.99 13.20
N THR A 83 -17.41 12.45 11.97
CA THR A 83 -18.19 13.05 10.87
C THR A 83 -19.50 12.28 10.61
N PRO A 84 -20.46 12.86 9.85
CA PRO A 84 -21.66 12.13 9.42
C PRO A 84 -21.37 10.86 8.59
N ASN A 85 -20.21 10.79 7.94
CA ASN A 85 -19.78 9.67 7.11
C ASN A 85 -18.90 8.66 7.88
N HIS A 86 -18.88 8.74 9.21
CA HIS A 86 -18.15 7.80 10.05
C HIS A 86 -18.61 6.37 9.78
N THR A 87 -17.65 5.53 9.40
CA THR A 87 -17.85 4.11 9.09
C THR A 87 -16.80 3.28 9.81
N SER A 88 -17.20 2.12 10.35
CA SER A 88 -16.26 1.11 10.88
C SER A 88 -16.22 -0.11 9.97
N ARG A 89 -15.02 -0.64 9.74
CA ARG A 89 -14.79 -2.04 9.40
C ARG A 89 -14.57 -2.82 10.69
N LEU A 90 -15.29 -3.92 10.89
CA LEU A 90 -15.00 -4.88 11.94
C LEU A 90 -14.65 -6.20 11.27
N VAL A 91 -13.50 -6.77 11.58
CA VAL A 91 -13.12 -8.12 11.15
C VAL A 91 -13.19 -9.01 12.38
N ALA A 92 -14.04 -10.04 12.32
CA ALA A 92 -14.16 -11.09 13.33
C ALA A 92 -14.41 -12.43 12.61
N ALA A 93 -15.49 -13.15 12.95
CA ALA A 93 -15.90 -14.33 12.17
C ALA A 93 -16.26 -13.97 10.72
N ASN A 94 -16.99 -12.86 10.55
CA ASN A 94 -17.28 -12.22 9.27
C ASN A 94 -16.59 -10.85 9.20
N GLU A 95 -16.53 -10.28 8.01
CA GLU A 95 -16.27 -8.86 7.85
C GLU A 95 -17.59 -8.10 7.96
N ILE A 96 -17.61 -7.02 8.74
CA ILE A 96 -18.81 -6.23 9.02
C ILE A 96 -18.49 -4.77 8.73
N VAL A 97 -19.35 -4.13 7.96
CA VAL A 97 -19.25 -2.69 7.69
C VAL A 97 -20.40 -2.00 8.40
N VAL A 98 -20.07 -1.01 9.24
CA VAL A 98 -21.01 -0.29 10.09
C VAL A 98 -21.04 1.17 9.68
N SER A 99 -22.21 1.70 9.30
CA SER A 99 -22.42 3.12 9.01
C SER A 99 -23.11 3.81 10.19
N TYR A 100 -22.40 4.72 10.87
CA TYR A 100 -22.93 5.39 12.06
C TYR A 100 -24.02 6.41 11.72
N GLY A 101 -23.86 7.14 10.61
CA GLY A 101 -24.85 8.12 10.14
C GLY A 101 -26.20 7.46 9.80
N ALA A 102 -26.16 6.33 9.11
CA ALA A 102 -27.38 5.58 8.73
C ALA A 102 -27.91 4.66 9.85
N LYS A 103 -27.10 4.39 10.89
CA LYS A 103 -27.36 3.38 11.93
C LYS A 103 -27.65 2.00 11.32
N THR A 104 -26.87 1.63 10.32
CA THR A 104 -26.99 0.34 9.62
C THR A 104 -25.66 -0.40 9.59
N TYR A 105 -25.73 -1.71 9.37
CA TYR A 105 -24.57 -2.52 9.08
C TYR A 105 -24.89 -3.59 8.03
N TYR A 106 -23.88 -4.08 7.35
CA TYR A 106 -23.97 -5.29 6.52
C TYR A 106 -22.77 -6.19 6.78
N GLU A 107 -22.90 -7.46 6.45
CA GLU A 107 -21.86 -8.47 6.63
C GLU A 107 -21.38 -8.95 5.25
N ILE A 108 -20.07 -9.16 5.14
CA ILE A 108 -19.40 -9.77 4.01
C ILE A 108 -18.82 -11.10 4.48
N PRO A 109 -19.21 -12.23 3.87
CA PRO A 109 -18.65 -13.54 4.16
C PRO A 109 -17.13 -13.55 3.97
N ARG A 110 -16.41 -14.12 4.94
CA ARG A 110 -14.95 -14.22 4.84
C ARG A 110 -14.58 -15.27 3.77
N GLY A 111 -14.01 -14.83 2.64
CA GLY A 111 -13.47 -15.74 1.61
C GLY A 111 -14.10 -15.64 0.21
N ASP A 112 -15.01 -14.70 -0.01
CA ASP A 112 -15.57 -14.36 -1.33
C ASP A 112 -14.61 -13.53 -2.22
N GLY A 113 -13.41 -13.20 -1.72
CA GLY A 113 -12.39 -12.45 -2.46
C GLY A 113 -12.74 -10.97 -2.64
N GLU A 114 -13.92 -10.54 -2.20
CA GLU A 114 -14.42 -9.18 -2.28
C GLU A 114 -14.33 -8.55 -0.90
N THR A 115 -13.10 -8.17 -0.49
CA THR A 115 -12.95 -7.33 0.72
C THR A 115 -13.74 -6.05 0.52
N ALA A 116 -14.50 -5.61 1.52
CA ALA A 116 -15.21 -4.34 1.41
C ALA A 116 -14.19 -3.27 1.03
N ASN A 117 -14.39 -2.63 -0.13
CA ASN A 117 -13.59 -1.49 -0.56
C ASN A 117 -13.96 -0.30 0.31
N LEU A 118 -13.51 -0.30 1.57
CA LEU A 118 -13.55 0.86 2.45
C LEU A 118 -12.47 1.84 2.03
N SER A 119 -12.68 2.40 0.84
CA SER A 119 -11.94 3.45 0.15
C SER A 119 -10.40 3.32 0.12
N GLU A 120 -9.80 4.14 -0.73
CA GLU A 120 -8.36 4.35 -0.86
C GLU A 120 -7.71 4.74 0.49
N SER A 121 -8.47 5.28 1.46
CA SER A 121 -7.97 5.61 2.80
C SER A 121 -7.47 4.41 3.60
N SER A 122 -8.03 3.22 3.36
CA SER A 122 -7.48 1.99 3.96
C SER A 122 -6.16 1.57 3.31
N ALA A 123 -5.93 1.91 2.03
CA ALA A 123 -4.65 1.67 1.36
C ALA A 123 -3.56 2.62 1.88
N GLU A 124 -3.91 3.85 2.21
CA GLU A 124 -3.03 4.84 2.86
C GLU A 124 -2.56 4.40 4.24
N ILE A 125 -3.48 3.88 5.07
CA ILE A 125 -3.15 3.29 6.37
C ILE A 125 -2.39 1.97 6.20
N ARG A 126 -2.72 1.14 5.22
CA ARG A 126 -1.93 -0.06 4.91
C ARG A 126 -0.54 0.30 4.42
N GLY A 127 -0.37 1.43 3.74
CA GLY A 127 0.91 1.99 3.29
C GLY A 127 1.90 2.27 4.42
N LEU A 128 1.41 2.63 5.62
CA LEU A 128 2.24 2.75 6.84
C LEU A 128 2.96 1.45 7.19
N PHE A 129 2.37 0.29 6.86
CA PHE A 129 2.84 -1.03 7.24
C PHE A 129 3.22 -1.91 6.04
N ALA A 130 2.93 -1.46 4.82
CA ALA A 130 3.21 -2.19 3.61
C ALA A 130 4.72 -2.20 3.36
N SER A 131 5.27 -3.41 3.41
CA SER A 131 6.67 -3.70 3.20
C SER A 131 7.17 -3.06 1.91
N PRO A 132 8.14 -2.12 1.93
CA PRO A 132 8.82 -1.73 0.73
C PRO A 132 9.81 -2.85 0.44
N GLU A 133 9.32 -3.93 -0.16
CA GLU A 133 10.17 -4.93 -0.76
C GLU A 133 11.17 -4.19 -1.65
N ARG A 134 12.46 -4.36 -1.36
CA ARG A 134 13.59 -3.74 -2.09
C ARG A 134 13.77 -2.23 -1.84
N ALA A 135 13.39 -1.67 -0.68
CA ALA A 135 13.88 -0.35 -0.30
C ALA A 135 15.23 -0.41 0.43
N ARG A 136 16.02 0.65 0.25
CA ARG A 136 17.18 0.96 1.11
C ARG A 136 16.74 1.89 2.22
N PHE A 137 17.27 1.64 3.42
CA PHE A 137 17.00 2.43 4.61
C PHE A 137 18.31 3.06 5.10
N GLU A 138 18.31 4.36 5.31
CA GLU A 138 19.44 5.11 5.86
C GLU A 138 18.99 5.80 7.14
N LYS A 139 19.67 5.54 8.27
CA LYS A 139 19.39 6.26 9.52
C LYS A 139 19.85 7.71 9.35
N VAL A 140 18.91 8.65 9.55
CA VAL A 140 19.15 10.09 9.40
C VAL A 140 19.44 10.73 10.76
N GLY A 141 18.83 10.21 11.81
CA GLY A 141 18.99 10.73 13.17
C GLY A 141 17.88 10.26 14.08
N ASP A 142 17.71 10.97 15.19
CA ASP A 142 16.65 10.75 16.17
C ASP A 142 15.91 12.08 16.38
N GLU A 143 14.58 12.04 16.41
CA GLU A 143 13.68 13.21 16.46
C GLU A 143 12.48 12.87 17.37
N ASP A 144 12.21 13.67 18.40
CA ASP A 144 11.12 13.45 19.35
C ASP A 144 11.05 12.05 19.98
N GLY A 145 12.23 11.43 20.20
CA GLY A 145 12.35 10.08 20.75
C GLY A 145 12.13 8.96 19.72
N LEU A 146 11.95 9.29 18.44
CA LEU A 146 11.81 8.35 17.33
C LEU A 146 13.09 8.31 16.49
N THR A 147 13.50 7.13 16.05
CA THR A 147 14.59 7.01 15.08
C THR A 147 14.05 7.27 13.68
N LYS A 148 14.63 8.25 13.00
CA LYS A 148 14.26 8.69 11.65
C LYS A 148 15.10 7.95 10.62
N TYR A 149 14.44 7.32 9.67
CA TYR A 149 15.06 6.68 8.51
C TYR A 149 14.59 7.34 7.22
N ARG A 150 15.53 7.58 6.30
CA ARG A 150 15.23 7.86 4.89
C ARG A 150 15.02 6.51 4.20
N VAL A 151 13.96 6.42 3.41
CA VAL A 151 13.59 5.23 2.66
C VAL A 151 13.72 5.56 1.17
N THR A 152 14.52 4.79 0.46
CA THR A 152 14.69 4.91 -0.99
C THR A 152 14.16 3.64 -1.67
N PRO A 153 13.01 3.72 -2.37
CA PRO A 153 12.48 2.60 -3.14
C PRO A 153 13.46 2.17 -4.25
N ALA A 154 13.53 0.87 -4.59
CA ALA A 154 14.42 0.39 -5.65
C ALA A 154 14.15 0.98 -7.05
N GLN A 155 12.92 1.42 -7.34
CA GLN A 155 12.47 1.81 -8.68
C GLN A 155 12.07 3.28 -8.81
N ASP A 156 12.21 4.09 -7.75
CA ASP A 156 11.82 5.49 -7.78
C ASP A 156 12.83 6.35 -7.01
N ASP A 157 13.49 7.25 -7.72
CA ASP A 157 14.45 8.22 -7.19
C ASP A 157 13.85 9.63 -7.03
N ARG A 158 12.58 9.82 -7.41
CA ARG A 158 11.90 11.13 -7.40
C ARG A 158 11.02 11.35 -6.19
N SER A 159 10.72 10.31 -5.43
CA SER A 159 10.01 10.37 -4.17
C SER A 159 10.97 10.18 -3.01
N GLU A 160 10.86 11.06 -2.01
CA GLU A 160 11.61 10.96 -0.77
C GLU A 160 10.65 10.55 0.36
N ILE A 161 10.95 9.43 1.00
CA ILE A 161 10.11 8.89 2.06
C ILE A 161 10.92 8.91 3.35
N TYR A 162 10.31 9.39 4.43
CA TYR A 162 10.83 9.24 5.78
C TYR A 162 9.87 8.42 6.61
N ILE A 163 10.44 7.55 7.44
CA ILE A 163 9.72 6.86 8.49
C ILE A 163 10.37 7.18 9.83
N TYR A 164 9.55 7.21 10.85
CA TYR A 164 9.95 7.47 12.23
C TYR A 164 9.51 6.28 13.06
N VAL A 165 10.48 5.64 13.70
CA VAL A 165 10.30 4.36 14.37
C VAL A 165 10.49 4.54 15.87
N ASP A 166 9.53 4.05 16.64
CA ASP A 166 9.71 3.86 18.09
C ASP A 166 10.28 2.45 18.30
N ALA A 167 11.56 2.39 18.66
CA ALA A 167 12.25 1.12 18.90
C ALA A 167 11.73 0.37 20.14
N GLY A 168 11.20 1.08 21.13
CA GLY A 168 10.60 0.49 22.33
C GLY A 168 9.26 -0.17 22.04
N GLN A 169 8.45 0.47 21.18
CA GLN A 169 7.18 -0.09 20.73
C GLN A 169 7.33 -1.06 19.55
N LYS A 170 8.47 -1.04 18.85
CA LYS A 170 8.76 -1.78 17.61
C LYS A 170 7.76 -1.45 16.49
N MET A 171 7.43 -0.16 16.37
CA MET A 171 6.38 0.34 15.48
C MET A 171 6.86 1.55 14.69
N ILE A 172 6.38 1.65 13.44
CA ILE A 172 6.44 2.90 12.67
C ILE A 172 5.37 3.83 13.24
N MET A 173 5.80 4.96 13.78
CA MET A 173 4.92 5.94 14.42
C MET A 173 4.56 7.09 13.48
N ARG A 174 5.41 7.39 12.50
CA ARG A 174 5.14 8.43 11.50
C ARG A 174 5.75 8.06 10.17
N GLN A 175 5.08 8.42 9.09
CA GLN A 175 5.59 8.33 7.74
C GLN A 175 5.29 9.63 7.00
N GLU A 176 6.24 10.10 6.21
CA GLU A 176 6.13 11.31 5.43
C GLU A 176 6.66 11.06 4.01
N PHE A 177 5.90 11.52 3.02
CA PHE A 177 6.23 11.40 1.61
C PHE A 177 6.40 12.80 1.04
N PHE A 178 7.50 12.97 0.32
CA PHE A 178 7.83 14.21 -0.32
C PHE A 178 8.08 14.00 -1.80
N THR A 179 7.79 15.04 -2.57
CA THR A 179 8.18 15.15 -3.98
C THR A 179 9.14 16.31 -4.18
N GLY A 180 9.99 16.20 -5.20
CA GLY A 180 11.04 17.17 -5.47
C GLY A 180 12.37 16.82 -4.79
N GLY A 181 13.46 17.47 -5.21
CA GLY A 181 14.79 17.30 -4.59
C GLY A 181 15.04 18.31 -3.46
N ASP A 182 16.26 18.27 -2.89
CA ASP A 182 16.65 19.02 -1.68
C ASP A 182 16.33 20.54 -1.71
N ALA A 183 16.31 21.17 -2.88
CA ALA A 183 16.05 22.61 -3.02
C ALA A 183 14.56 23.00 -3.08
N ALA A 184 13.64 22.05 -3.34
CA ALA A 184 12.21 22.30 -3.53
C ALA A 184 11.34 21.13 -3.05
N ARG A 185 11.67 20.61 -1.87
CA ARG A 185 10.96 19.50 -1.23
C ARG A 185 9.56 19.92 -0.81
N THR A 186 8.54 19.21 -1.31
CA THR A 186 7.12 19.46 -0.97
C THR A 186 6.54 18.21 -0.32
N LEU A 187 5.97 18.36 0.89
CA LEU A 187 5.23 17.28 1.55
C LEU A 187 3.94 17.01 0.77
N THR A 188 3.76 15.79 0.29
CA THR A 188 2.55 15.39 -0.43
C THR A 188 1.58 14.64 0.48
N TYR A 189 2.11 13.85 1.41
CA TYR A 189 1.34 12.99 2.29
C TYR A 189 2.13 12.76 3.58
N SER A 190 1.46 12.80 4.73
CA SER A 190 2.00 12.24 5.97
C SER A 190 0.95 11.43 6.71
N ALA A 191 1.40 10.45 7.47
CA ALA A 191 0.55 9.69 8.36
C ALA A 191 1.25 9.51 9.71
N GLU A 192 0.55 9.79 10.79
CA GLU A 192 1.10 9.78 12.14
C GLU A 192 0.19 8.98 13.08
N MET A 193 0.77 7.96 13.70
CA MET A 193 0.15 7.18 14.75
C MET A 193 0.31 7.89 16.09
N ARG A 194 -0.80 8.04 16.80
CA ARG A 194 -0.88 8.65 18.13
C ARG A 194 -1.73 7.77 19.06
N GLU A 195 -1.63 8.03 20.36
CA GLU A 195 -2.45 7.37 21.38
C GLU A 195 -2.41 5.83 21.30
N LEU A 196 -1.22 5.27 21.05
CA LEU A 196 -1.04 3.82 21.05
C LEU A 196 -1.25 3.27 22.48
N SER A 197 -2.17 2.31 22.60
CA SER A 197 -2.41 1.54 23.83
C SER A 197 -2.26 0.05 23.53
N ARG A 198 -1.81 -0.74 24.52
CA ARG A 198 -1.67 -2.21 24.43
C ARG A 198 -2.94 -2.95 24.92
N GLU A 199 -4.04 -2.23 25.03
CA GLU A 199 -5.33 -2.73 25.46
C GLU A 199 -6.34 -2.54 24.34
N ALA A 200 -7.19 -3.54 24.11
CA ALA A 200 -8.29 -3.47 23.16
C ALA A 200 -9.50 -4.25 23.72
N PRO A 201 -10.44 -3.58 24.41
CA PRO A 201 -11.58 -4.25 25.04
C PRO A 201 -12.53 -4.84 24.00
N ASP A 202 -13.19 -5.95 24.37
CA ASP A 202 -14.02 -6.76 23.46
C ASP A 202 -15.16 -5.97 22.79
N GLU A 203 -15.68 -4.97 23.49
CA GLU A 203 -16.75 -4.08 23.03
C GLU A 203 -16.41 -3.36 21.72
N LEU A 204 -15.12 -3.09 21.47
CA LEU A 204 -14.68 -2.42 20.25
C LEU A 204 -15.01 -3.21 18.99
N PHE A 205 -15.11 -4.54 19.11
CA PHE A 205 -15.33 -5.47 18.00
C PHE A 205 -16.79 -5.90 17.86
N ALA A 206 -17.69 -5.33 18.66
CA ALA A 206 -19.12 -5.60 18.59
C ALA A 206 -19.86 -4.62 17.66
N ILE A 207 -20.97 -5.06 17.07
CA ILE A 207 -21.89 -4.16 16.39
C ILE A 207 -22.53 -3.25 17.45
N PRO A 208 -22.55 -1.93 17.26
CA PRO A 208 -23.17 -1.03 18.23
C PRO A 208 -24.68 -1.30 18.37
N ASN A 209 -25.20 -1.15 19.59
CA ASN A 209 -26.60 -1.36 19.88
C ASN A 209 -27.51 -0.44 19.06
N GLY A 210 -28.64 -0.97 18.59
CA GLY A 210 -29.66 -0.21 17.85
C GLY A 210 -29.38 -0.06 16.35
N PHE A 211 -28.35 -0.72 15.82
CA PHE A 211 -28.06 -0.73 14.39
C PHE A 211 -28.86 -1.81 13.67
N ARG A 212 -29.34 -1.49 12.46
CA ARG A 212 -30.14 -2.40 11.63
C ARG A 212 -29.29 -3.08 10.55
N LYS A 213 -29.42 -4.40 10.40
CA LYS A 213 -28.80 -5.13 9.29
C LYS A 213 -29.44 -4.73 7.95
N VAL A 214 -28.62 -4.50 6.95
CA VAL A 214 -29.02 -4.31 5.55
C VAL A 214 -28.30 -5.33 4.66
N ASN A 215 -28.75 -5.46 3.42
CA ASN A 215 -28.03 -6.27 2.43
C ASN A 215 -26.72 -5.57 2.08
N ALA A 216 -25.68 -6.36 1.82
CA ALA A 216 -24.47 -5.84 1.21
C ALA A 216 -24.83 -5.14 -0.12
N PRO A 217 -24.20 -4.00 -0.43
CA PRO A 217 -24.44 -3.25 -1.66
C PRO A 217 -24.04 -4.03 -2.91
#